data_AF-A0A3M7RTM3-F1
#
_entry.id   AF-A0A3M7RTM3-F1
#
_cell.length_a   1.000
_cell.length_b   1.000
_cell.length_c   1.000
_cell.angle_alpha   90.00
_cell.angle_beta   90.00
_cell.angle_gamma   90.00
#
_symmetry.space_group_name_H-M   'P 1'
#
loop_
_entity.id
_entity.type
_entity.pdbx_description
1 polymer ?
#
loop_
_entity_poly.entity_id
_entity_poly.type
_entity_poly.pdbx_seq_one_letter_code
_entity_poly.pdbx_strand_id
1 'polypeptide(L)'
;MNSQFEHFLSNGPKQKETKPTEQSISKLDKLMKNVRLSEECAKNTEASRIRYSINESDKNKIRSYILSSSFFDPKSNKKSTPKSNDSLECCSQREFFEEPNTKSNKLLISYLKKKSSEWKHFPNNLVDSHCHFDLLFPKIKYNHPNMYKYFSDYSFLYLKNFEACINIICHPKNFANKERLNFYFDRHSHPKIYHTIGCHPHFANHWRADLEETFIDALKSHPKIVALGECGLDQSKNNAVDLKQQIKVFERQLKIASQTQMPIVIHCRQAEEKCLEMLKQHLDPSHRIHLHCFTGNSEIALKYLNSFSNLCIGFTPLITFNLDAEKYYLKKMINDVPLDRILLETDSPYFVPQLKEFPSSDVTVSHPGFIFATAERLAELKNTCIEHVLDVNRENVRKIYSF
;
A
#
# COMPACT_ATOMS: atom_id res chain seq x y z
N MET A 1 41.15 -22.16 -16.18
CA MET A 1 40.47 -22.88 -15.08
C MET A 1 39.01 -23.15 -15.48
N ASN A 2 38.83 -24.04 -16.46
CA ASN A 2 37.53 -24.40 -17.06
C ASN A 2 37.60 -25.88 -17.47
N SER A 3 37.63 -26.81 -16.51
CA SER A 3 37.57 -28.25 -16.83
C SER A 3 37.13 -29.18 -15.69
N GLN A 4 36.52 -28.67 -14.61
CA GLN A 4 36.00 -29.53 -13.52
C GLN A 4 34.49 -29.40 -13.27
N PHE A 5 33.76 -28.61 -14.08
CA PHE A 5 32.31 -28.46 -13.93
C PHE A 5 31.49 -29.36 -14.89
N GLU A 6 32.10 -29.92 -15.93
CA GLU A 6 31.37 -30.75 -16.92
C GLU A 6 31.23 -32.23 -16.53
N HIS A 7 31.94 -32.72 -15.52
CA HIS A 7 31.87 -34.14 -15.16
C HIS A 7 30.67 -34.50 -14.25
N PHE A 8 30.03 -33.54 -13.59
CA PHE A 8 28.92 -33.80 -12.66
C PHE A 8 27.53 -33.84 -13.31
N LEU A 9 27.39 -33.42 -14.58
CA LEU A 9 26.11 -33.39 -15.28
C LEU A 9 25.77 -34.69 -16.04
N SER A 10 26.66 -35.68 -16.09
CA SER A 10 26.44 -36.89 -16.89
C SER A 10 25.97 -38.14 -16.14
N ASN A 11 25.95 -38.17 -14.79
CA ASN A 11 25.65 -39.40 -14.02
C ASN A 11 24.78 -39.21 -12.75
N GLY A 12 23.68 -38.45 -12.83
CA GLY A 12 22.64 -38.41 -11.79
C GLY A 12 21.47 -39.37 -12.06
N PRO A 13 20.79 -39.93 -11.04
CA PRO A 13 19.77 -40.96 -11.23
C PRO A 13 18.51 -40.42 -11.91
N LYS A 14 18.05 -41.11 -12.96
CA LYS A 14 16.78 -40.83 -13.66
C LYS A 14 15.60 -40.88 -12.68
N GLN A 15 15.02 -39.73 -12.34
CA GLN A 15 13.70 -39.68 -11.71
C GLN A 15 12.62 -39.98 -12.77
N LYS A 16 11.74 -40.94 -12.47
CA LYS A 16 10.59 -41.30 -13.30
C LYS A 16 9.61 -40.13 -13.35
N GLU A 17 9.28 -39.67 -14.55
CA GLU A 17 8.11 -38.83 -14.80
C GLU A 17 6.83 -39.59 -14.42
N THR A 18 6.10 -39.11 -13.42
CA THR A 18 4.76 -39.56 -13.11
C THR A 18 3.75 -38.73 -13.90
N LYS A 19 3.02 -39.39 -14.81
CA LYS A 19 1.88 -38.78 -15.51
C LYS A 19 0.79 -38.36 -14.51
N PRO A 20 0.12 -37.21 -14.70
CA PRO A 20 -0.99 -36.80 -13.85
C PRO A 20 -2.12 -37.84 -13.92
N THR A 21 -2.71 -38.20 -12.78
CA THR A 21 -3.87 -39.10 -12.71
C THR A 21 -5.13 -38.40 -13.22
N GLU A 22 -6.07 -39.15 -13.80
CA GLU A 22 -7.34 -38.61 -14.38
C GLU A 22 -8.13 -37.71 -13.41
N GLN A 23 -8.00 -37.92 -12.09
CA GLN A 23 -8.60 -37.06 -11.07
C GLN A 23 -7.98 -35.65 -11.00
N SER A 24 -6.70 -35.49 -11.33
CA SER A 24 -6.00 -34.20 -11.35
C SER A 24 -6.32 -33.37 -12.59
N ILE A 25 -6.57 -34.02 -13.74
CA ILE A 25 -7.03 -33.40 -14.99
C ILE A 25 -8.48 -32.91 -14.84
N SER A 26 -9.35 -33.73 -14.24
CA SER A 26 -10.74 -33.38 -13.91
C SER A 26 -10.87 -32.13 -13.02
N LYS A 27 -9.93 -31.93 -12.07
CA LYS A 27 -9.93 -30.79 -11.15
C LYS A 27 -9.44 -29.49 -11.81
N LEU A 28 -8.48 -29.59 -12.74
CA LEU A 28 -8.00 -28.50 -13.58
C LEU A 28 -9.05 -28.07 -14.61
N ASP A 29 -9.75 -29.00 -15.24
CA ASP A 29 -10.84 -28.69 -16.18
C ASP A 29 -12.01 -28.00 -15.49
N LYS A 30 -12.34 -28.38 -14.24
CA LYS A 30 -13.36 -27.68 -13.43
C LYS A 30 -12.94 -26.25 -13.06
N LEU A 31 -11.66 -26.01 -12.75
CA LEU A 31 -11.14 -24.66 -12.49
C LEU A 31 -11.18 -23.79 -13.76
N MET A 32 -10.76 -24.34 -14.90
CA MET A 32 -10.74 -23.62 -16.18
C MET A 32 -12.14 -23.30 -16.73
N LYS A 33 -13.14 -24.16 -16.44
CA LYS A 33 -14.54 -23.90 -16.81
C LYS A 33 -15.16 -22.76 -15.99
N ASN A 34 -14.79 -22.63 -14.72
CA ASN A 34 -15.25 -21.52 -13.86
C ASN A 34 -14.60 -20.19 -14.23
N VAL A 35 -13.34 -20.20 -14.68
CA VAL A 35 -12.67 -19.00 -15.21
C VAL A 35 -13.33 -18.55 -16.52
N ARG A 36 -13.64 -19.47 -17.44
CA ARG A 36 -14.35 -19.14 -18.69
C ARG A 36 -15.76 -18.59 -18.47
N LEU A 37 -16.52 -19.13 -17.52
CA LEU A 37 -17.86 -18.60 -17.17
C LEU A 37 -17.80 -17.19 -16.55
N SER A 38 -16.71 -16.85 -15.84
CA SER A 38 -16.51 -15.50 -15.29
C SER A 38 -16.14 -14.47 -16.38
N GLU A 39 -15.42 -14.90 -17.42
CA GLU A 39 -15.06 -14.05 -18.57
C GLU A 39 -16.23 -13.84 -19.54
N GLU A 40 -17.13 -14.81 -19.68
CA GLU A 40 -18.33 -14.69 -20.51
C GLU A 40 -19.40 -13.80 -19.88
N CYS A 41 -19.49 -13.78 -18.54
CA CYS A 41 -20.37 -12.85 -17.80
C CYS A 41 -19.90 -11.39 -17.89
N ALA A 42 -18.58 -11.16 -18.03
CA ALA A 42 -17.99 -9.83 -18.18
C ALA A 42 -18.14 -9.24 -19.61
N LYS A 43 -18.47 -10.07 -20.62
CA LYS A 43 -18.59 -9.63 -22.01
C LYS A 43 -20.01 -9.25 -22.45
N ASN A 44 -21.04 -9.47 -21.62
CA ASN A 44 -22.45 -9.28 -21.97
C ASN A 44 -23.21 -8.26 -21.10
N THR A 45 -22.63 -7.08 -20.83
CA THR A 45 -23.41 -5.94 -20.32
C THR A 45 -23.04 -4.63 -21.01
N GLU A 46 -23.46 -4.52 -22.26
CA GLU A 46 -23.68 -3.21 -22.88
C GLU A 46 -25.08 -2.72 -22.46
N ALA A 47 -25.13 -1.88 -21.42
CA ALA A 47 -26.16 -0.84 -21.15
C ALA A 47 -26.30 -0.59 -19.64
N SER A 48 -25.74 0.52 -19.15
CA SER A 48 -26.54 1.66 -18.66
C SER A 48 -25.65 2.67 -17.93
N ARG A 49 -25.81 3.93 -18.33
CA ARG A 49 -25.25 5.12 -17.69
C ARG A 49 -25.75 5.20 -16.24
N ILE A 50 -24.93 4.84 -15.25
CA ILE A 50 -25.21 5.25 -13.87
C ILE A 50 -24.65 6.66 -13.68
N ARG A 51 -25.51 7.67 -13.87
CA ARG A 51 -25.28 9.01 -13.30
C ARG A 51 -25.47 8.89 -11.79
N TYR A 52 -24.38 8.90 -11.03
CA TYR A 52 -24.46 9.10 -9.59
C TYR A 52 -24.66 10.60 -9.33
N SER A 53 -25.90 11.06 -9.21
CA SER A 53 -26.20 12.36 -8.62
C SER A 53 -26.22 12.21 -7.10
N ILE A 54 -25.18 12.69 -6.42
CA ILE A 54 -25.25 12.93 -4.97
C ILE A 54 -26.24 14.08 -4.79
N ASN A 55 -27.35 13.84 -4.08
CA ASN A 55 -28.36 14.86 -3.86
C ASN A 55 -27.78 16.00 -3.00
N GLU A 56 -28.34 17.19 -3.14
CA GLU A 56 -27.79 18.39 -2.47
C GLU A 56 -27.97 18.35 -0.94
N SER A 57 -28.88 17.51 -0.44
CA SER A 57 -29.04 17.22 0.99
C SER A 57 -27.80 16.53 1.57
N ASP A 58 -27.22 15.57 0.85
CA ASP A 58 -26.05 14.82 1.30
C ASP A 58 -24.77 15.66 1.25
N LYS A 59 -24.65 16.56 0.26
CA LYS A 59 -23.57 17.56 0.24
C LYS A 59 -23.67 18.54 1.41
N ASN A 60 -24.89 18.94 1.78
CA ASN A 60 -25.12 19.85 2.91
C ASN A 60 -24.88 19.18 4.26
N LYS A 61 -25.16 17.88 4.40
CA LYS A 61 -24.80 17.09 5.60
C LYS A 61 -23.29 16.91 5.74
N ILE A 62 -22.56 16.71 4.64
CA ILE A 62 -21.09 16.64 4.65
C ILE A 62 -20.50 18.00 5.04
N ARG A 63 -21.02 19.11 4.48
CA ARG A 63 -20.60 20.47 4.85
C ARG A 63 -20.88 20.81 6.31
N SER A 64 -22.05 20.44 6.85
CA SER A 64 -22.38 20.73 8.25
C SER A 64 -21.49 19.96 9.23
N TYR A 65 -21.05 18.75 8.86
CA TYR A 65 -20.13 17.93 9.66
C TYR A 65 -18.68 18.47 9.65
N ILE A 66 -18.26 19.06 8.53
CA ILE A 66 -16.95 19.74 8.41
C ILE A 66 -16.94 21.03 9.25
N LEU A 67 -18.05 21.76 9.29
CA LEU A 67 -18.16 23.01 10.06
C LEU A 67 -18.33 22.79 11.57
N SER A 68 -18.85 21.63 12.00
CA SER A 68 -19.01 21.30 13.43
C SER A 68 -17.77 20.70 14.08
N SER A 69 -16.71 20.40 13.31
CA SER A 69 -15.47 19.77 13.78
C SER A 69 -14.29 20.75 13.92
N SER A 70 -14.55 22.07 13.87
CA SER A 70 -13.55 23.10 14.16
C SER A 70 -13.17 23.13 15.65
N PHE A 71 -12.15 22.37 16.03
CA PHE A 71 -11.40 22.59 17.28
C PHE A 71 -10.32 23.64 17.06
N PHE A 72 -10.69 24.91 17.25
CA PHE A 72 -9.80 26.00 17.63
C PHE A 72 -10.65 27.02 18.40
N ASP A 73 -10.35 27.27 19.67
CA ASP A 73 -10.87 28.43 20.41
C ASP A 73 -9.79 29.01 21.34
N PRO A 74 -9.34 30.26 21.13
CA PRO A 74 -8.56 31.01 22.10
C PRO A 74 -9.48 31.86 23.00
N LYS A 75 -9.58 31.44 24.27
CA LYS A 75 -9.87 32.24 25.48
C LYS A 75 -11.28 32.88 25.67
N SER A 76 -11.95 32.32 26.68
CA SER A 76 -12.49 33.00 27.89
C SER A 76 -14.00 33.28 28.05
N ASN A 77 -14.55 32.66 29.11
CA ASN A 77 -15.54 33.14 30.10
C ASN A 77 -16.93 33.67 29.65
N LYS A 78 -18.01 32.90 29.94
CA LYS A 78 -18.96 33.12 31.06
C LYS A 78 -20.15 32.13 31.04
N LYS A 79 -20.72 31.95 32.24
CA LYS A 79 -21.81 31.05 32.66
C LYS A 79 -23.11 31.19 31.87
N SER A 80 -23.79 30.06 31.60
CA SER A 80 -25.22 29.83 31.88
C SER A 80 -25.66 28.42 31.49
N THR A 81 -26.29 27.69 32.41
CA THR A 81 -27.16 26.53 32.11
C THR A 81 -28.50 27.02 31.53
N PRO A 82 -29.18 26.23 30.69
CA PRO A 82 -30.30 25.45 31.21
C PRO A 82 -30.49 24.04 30.61
N LYS A 83 -31.22 23.22 31.38
CA LYS A 83 -31.80 21.92 31.01
C LYS A 83 -33.01 22.13 30.10
N SER A 84 -33.21 21.25 29.11
CA SER A 84 -34.41 20.37 29.01
C SER A 84 -34.41 19.55 27.72
N ASN A 85 -34.81 18.30 27.90
CA ASN A 85 -35.25 17.27 26.94
C ASN A 85 -35.69 17.74 25.56
N ASP A 86 -35.18 17.07 24.53
CA ASP A 86 -36.03 16.53 23.46
C ASP A 86 -35.43 15.23 22.93
N SER A 87 -36.18 14.15 23.18
CA SER A 87 -35.99 12.81 22.66
C SER A 87 -36.43 12.76 21.20
N LEU A 88 -35.49 12.61 20.28
CA LEU A 88 -35.78 12.18 18.92
C LEU A 88 -35.23 10.77 18.72
N GLU A 89 -36.18 9.84 18.66
CA GLU A 89 -36.01 8.42 18.46
C GLU A 89 -35.07 8.12 17.28
N CYS A 90 -34.01 7.39 17.60
CA CYS A 90 -33.09 6.80 16.66
C CYS A 90 -33.83 5.72 15.86
N CYS A 91 -34.22 6.05 14.63
CA CYS A 91 -34.87 5.11 13.74
C CYS A 91 -33.85 4.05 13.31
N SER A 92 -34.03 2.88 13.92
CA SER A 92 -33.27 1.66 13.80
C SER A 92 -33.48 1.02 12.42
N GLN A 93 -32.47 1.11 11.56
CA GLN A 93 -32.10 0.02 10.66
C GLN A 93 -30.58 -0.11 10.70
N ARG A 94 -30.10 -0.76 11.76
CA ARG A 94 -28.72 -1.25 11.85
C ARG A 94 -28.62 -2.46 10.92
N GLU A 95 -28.20 -2.26 9.69
CA GLU A 95 -27.36 -3.27 9.06
C GLU A 95 -26.02 -3.22 9.80
N PHE A 96 -25.96 -3.93 10.94
CA PHE A 96 -24.68 -4.31 11.51
C PHE A 96 -23.99 -5.14 10.43
N PHE A 97 -22.90 -4.60 9.87
CA PHE A 97 -21.85 -5.49 9.38
C PHE A 97 -21.42 -6.29 10.61
N GLU A 98 -21.85 -7.56 10.67
CA GLU A 98 -21.35 -8.48 11.68
C GLU A 98 -19.82 -8.40 11.62
N GLU A 99 -19.17 -8.10 12.76
CA GLU A 99 -17.75 -8.40 12.91
C GLU A 99 -17.56 -9.82 12.38
N PRO A 100 -16.70 -10.07 11.36
CA PRO A 100 -16.66 -11.39 10.77
C PRO A 100 -16.23 -12.34 11.90
N ASN A 101 -17.17 -13.16 12.38
CA ASN A 101 -17.10 -13.88 13.65
C ASN A 101 -16.23 -15.14 13.52
N THR A 102 -15.11 -15.02 12.82
CA THR A 102 -14.16 -16.10 12.60
C THR A 102 -13.24 -16.24 13.81
N LYS A 103 -12.82 -17.48 14.10
CA LYS A 103 -11.83 -17.76 15.14
C LYS A 103 -10.55 -16.94 14.94
N SER A 104 -10.15 -16.77 13.69
CA SER A 104 -8.96 -16.00 13.31
C SER A 104 -9.10 -14.51 13.62
N ASN A 105 -10.24 -13.89 13.35
CA ASN A 105 -10.45 -12.48 13.73
C ASN A 105 -10.38 -12.29 15.25
N LYS A 106 -10.92 -13.24 16.04
CA LYS A 106 -10.79 -13.19 17.51
C LYS A 106 -9.34 -13.27 17.99
N LEU A 107 -8.54 -14.13 17.37
CA LEU A 107 -7.11 -14.26 17.69
C LEU A 107 -6.34 -12.99 17.31
N LEU A 108 -6.59 -12.44 16.12
CA LEU A 108 -6.00 -11.18 15.66
C LEU A 108 -6.38 -10.03 16.60
N ILE A 109 -7.66 -9.90 16.97
CA ILE A 109 -8.12 -8.88 17.91
C ILE A 109 -7.46 -9.05 19.27
N SER A 110 -7.37 -10.28 19.78
CA SER A 110 -6.69 -10.58 21.05
C SER A 110 -5.22 -10.19 21.01
N TYR A 111 -4.54 -10.56 19.93
CA TYR A 111 -3.15 -10.21 19.69
C TYR A 111 -2.96 -8.68 19.61
N LEU A 112 -3.77 -7.98 18.83
CA LEU A 112 -3.71 -6.52 18.70
C LEU A 112 -4.02 -5.81 20.02
N LYS A 113 -4.96 -6.31 20.82
CA LYS A 113 -5.23 -5.79 22.17
C LYS A 113 -4.02 -5.97 23.09
N LYS A 114 -3.38 -7.15 23.05
CA LYS A 114 -2.14 -7.42 23.79
C LYS A 114 -1.04 -6.45 23.36
N LYS A 115 -0.77 -6.31 22.06
CA LYS A 115 0.23 -5.38 21.51
C LYS A 115 -0.08 -3.92 21.83
N SER A 116 -1.33 -3.49 21.72
CA SER A 116 -1.74 -2.15 22.12
C SER A 116 -1.49 -1.88 23.60
N SER A 117 -1.51 -2.91 24.47
CA SER A 117 -1.19 -2.77 25.90
C SER A 117 0.31 -2.73 26.16
N GLU A 118 1.10 -3.53 25.43
CA GLU A 118 2.57 -3.52 25.47
C GLU A 118 3.11 -2.17 25.00
N TRP A 119 2.52 -1.60 23.94
CA TRP A 119 3.00 -0.38 23.28
C TRP A 119 2.26 0.90 23.70
N LYS A 120 1.53 0.86 24.82
CA LYS A 120 0.69 1.98 25.29
C LYS A 120 1.45 3.28 25.56
N HIS A 121 2.77 3.23 25.68
CA HIS A 121 3.65 4.37 25.98
C HIS A 121 4.08 5.15 24.72
N PHE A 122 3.67 4.73 23.52
CA PHE A 122 4.16 5.29 22.26
C PHE A 122 3.02 5.93 21.45
N PRO A 123 2.57 7.15 21.79
CA PRO A 123 1.49 7.79 21.05
C PRO A 123 1.94 8.20 19.64
N ASN A 124 1.18 7.77 18.62
CA ASN A 124 1.27 8.23 17.23
C ASN A 124 2.64 8.03 16.56
N ASN A 125 3.07 6.77 16.37
CA ASN A 125 4.33 6.46 15.67
C ASN A 125 4.24 5.31 14.66
N LEU A 126 3.08 4.67 14.51
CA LEU A 126 2.87 3.67 13.46
C LEU A 126 2.43 4.37 12.19
N VAL A 127 3.33 4.34 11.21
CA VAL A 127 3.11 4.94 9.89
C VAL A 127 3.36 3.89 8.83
N ASP A 128 2.34 3.62 8.03
CA ASP A 128 2.43 2.73 6.86
C ASP A 128 2.76 3.56 5.62
N SER A 129 3.97 3.38 5.08
CA SER A 129 4.47 4.19 3.97
C SER A 129 3.96 3.75 2.58
N HIS A 130 3.20 2.66 2.49
CA HIS A 130 2.65 2.17 1.23
C HIS A 130 1.43 1.25 1.40
N CYS A 131 0.27 1.69 0.93
CA CYS A 131 -0.97 0.89 0.90
C CYS A 131 -1.92 1.32 -0.22
N HIS A 132 -2.89 0.48 -0.57
CA HIS A 132 -3.84 0.71 -1.66
C HIS A 132 -5.29 0.49 -1.22
N PHE A 133 -6.01 1.56 -0.88
CA PHE A 133 -7.44 1.46 -0.55
C PHE A 133 -8.30 1.10 -1.76
N ASP A 134 -7.92 1.53 -2.97
CA ASP A 134 -8.63 1.23 -4.21
C ASP A 134 -8.55 -0.26 -4.60
N LEU A 135 -7.49 -0.95 -4.17
CA LEU A 135 -7.34 -2.40 -4.32
C LEU A 135 -7.91 -3.17 -3.13
N LEU A 136 -7.85 -2.61 -1.92
CA LEU A 136 -8.38 -3.21 -0.70
C LEU A 136 -9.91 -3.30 -0.73
N PHE A 137 -10.60 -2.19 -0.97
CA PHE A 137 -12.06 -2.12 -0.84
C PHE A 137 -12.81 -3.14 -1.69
N PRO A 138 -12.46 -3.37 -2.97
CA PRO A 138 -13.07 -4.45 -3.75
C PRO A 138 -12.88 -5.84 -3.14
N LYS A 139 -11.70 -6.15 -2.58
CA LYS A 139 -11.39 -7.47 -2.00
C LYS A 139 -12.20 -7.75 -0.73
N ILE A 140 -12.45 -6.72 0.09
CA ILE A 140 -13.30 -6.82 1.29
C ILE A 140 -14.77 -6.49 1.03
N LYS A 141 -15.14 -6.24 -0.24
CA LYS A 141 -16.49 -5.82 -0.66
C LYS A 141 -16.99 -4.58 0.11
N TYR A 142 -16.08 -3.67 0.45
CA TYR A 142 -16.42 -2.43 1.14
C TYR A 142 -16.87 -1.37 0.13
N ASN A 143 -18.06 -0.82 0.36
CA ASN A 143 -18.76 0.06 -0.58
C ASN A 143 -19.17 1.41 0.04
N HIS A 144 -18.89 1.64 1.33
CA HIS A 144 -19.22 2.90 1.96
C HIS A 144 -18.30 4.04 1.44
N PRO A 145 -18.84 5.20 1.05
CA PRO A 145 -18.06 6.26 0.39
C PRO A 145 -17.25 7.14 1.36
N ASN A 146 -17.10 6.75 2.62
CA ASN A 146 -16.53 7.60 3.66
C ASN A 146 -15.49 6.84 4.49
N MET A 147 -14.24 7.31 4.47
CA MET A 147 -13.14 6.71 5.22
C MET A 147 -13.34 6.70 6.74
N TYR A 148 -14.06 7.67 7.32
CA TYR A 148 -14.36 7.65 8.76
C TYR A 148 -15.19 6.42 9.13
N LYS A 149 -16.14 6.03 8.27
CA LYS A 149 -16.90 4.79 8.48
C LYS A 149 -16.00 3.58 8.37
N TYR A 150 -15.03 3.57 7.45
CA TYR A 150 -14.07 2.47 7.33
C TYR A 150 -13.20 2.35 8.59
N PHE A 151 -12.59 3.44 9.07
CA PHE A 151 -11.80 3.43 10.29
C PHE A 151 -12.64 3.08 11.54
N SER A 152 -13.93 3.40 11.54
CA SER A 152 -14.86 2.98 12.59
C SER A 152 -15.16 1.48 12.52
N ASP A 153 -15.51 0.96 11.34
CA ASP A 153 -15.92 -0.44 11.15
C ASP A 153 -14.76 -1.40 11.33
N TYR A 154 -13.56 -0.97 10.93
CA TYR A 154 -12.33 -1.76 11.00
C TYR A 154 -11.40 -1.28 12.12
N SER A 155 -11.92 -0.54 13.12
CA SER A 155 -11.09 0.05 14.19
C SER A 155 -10.27 -0.99 14.94
N PHE A 156 -10.77 -2.23 15.02
CA PHE A 156 -10.12 -3.36 15.68
C PHE A 156 -8.84 -3.83 14.97
N LEU A 157 -8.62 -3.46 13.70
CA LEU A 157 -7.40 -3.76 12.94
C LEU A 157 -6.29 -2.72 13.17
N TYR A 158 -6.60 -1.59 13.80
CA TYR A 158 -5.67 -0.49 14.00
C TYR A 158 -5.27 -0.38 15.48
N LEU A 159 -3.95 -0.36 15.73
CA LEU A 159 -3.44 -0.03 17.06
C LEU A 159 -3.72 1.43 17.39
N LYS A 160 -3.87 1.75 18.68
CA LYS A 160 -4.20 3.11 19.15
C LYS A 160 -3.20 4.17 18.68
N ASN A 161 -1.94 3.79 18.50
CA ASN A 161 -0.85 4.63 18.05
C ASN A 161 -0.66 4.66 16.52
N PHE A 162 -1.62 4.12 15.74
CA PHE A 162 -1.64 4.30 14.29
C PHE A 162 -1.83 5.77 13.94
N GLU A 163 -0.80 6.36 13.35
CA GLU A 163 -0.72 7.79 13.06
C GLU A 163 -1.20 8.10 11.65
N ALA A 164 -0.62 7.43 10.64
CA ALA A 164 -0.90 7.74 9.24
C ALA A 164 -0.62 6.57 8.31
N CYS A 165 -1.16 6.66 7.09
CA CYS A 165 -0.70 5.87 5.96
C CYS A 165 -0.59 6.69 4.68
N ILE A 166 0.28 6.23 3.78
CA ILE A 166 0.40 6.72 2.41
C ILE A 166 -0.38 5.79 1.48
N ASN A 167 -1.51 6.27 0.98
CA ASN A 167 -2.36 5.58 0.02
C ASN A 167 -1.91 5.86 -1.42
N ILE A 168 -1.73 4.81 -2.21
CA ILE A 168 -1.08 4.87 -3.50
C ILE A 168 -2.11 4.81 -4.62
N ILE A 169 -2.21 5.89 -5.40
CA ILE A 169 -3.15 6.02 -6.51
C ILE A 169 -2.37 5.86 -7.83
N CYS A 170 -2.20 4.62 -8.26
CA CYS A 170 -1.25 4.30 -9.34
C CYS A 170 -1.89 4.01 -10.71
N HIS A 171 -3.23 4.09 -10.83
CA HIS A 171 -3.93 3.90 -12.10
C HIS A 171 -4.40 5.24 -12.70
N PRO A 172 -4.00 5.58 -13.95
CA PRO A 172 -4.36 6.84 -14.61
C PRO A 172 -5.85 7.18 -14.70
N LYS A 173 -6.74 6.19 -14.61
CA LYS A 173 -8.19 6.42 -14.61
C LYS A 173 -8.66 7.26 -13.42
N ASN A 174 -7.95 7.19 -12.29
CA ASN A 174 -8.33 7.86 -11.05
C ASN A 174 -8.03 9.37 -11.08
N PHE A 175 -7.12 9.80 -11.95
CA PHE A 175 -6.76 11.21 -12.17
C PHE A 175 -6.95 11.63 -13.63
N ALA A 176 -7.88 10.98 -14.33
CA ALA A 176 -8.12 11.23 -15.76
C ALA A 176 -8.60 12.65 -16.07
N ASN A 177 -9.20 13.32 -15.09
CA ASN A 177 -9.58 14.73 -15.10
C ASN A 177 -9.78 15.22 -13.65
N LYS A 178 -9.95 16.53 -13.47
CA LYS A 178 -10.14 17.15 -12.15
C LYS A 178 -11.37 16.60 -11.40
N GLU A 179 -12.46 16.31 -12.10
CA GLU A 179 -13.69 15.78 -11.48
C GLU A 179 -13.49 14.38 -10.88
N ARG A 180 -12.79 13.49 -11.60
CA ARG A 180 -12.49 12.13 -11.13
C ARG A 180 -11.51 12.13 -9.98
N LEU A 181 -10.51 13.00 -10.04
CA LEU A 181 -9.55 13.17 -8.97
C LEU A 181 -10.24 13.68 -7.69
N ASN A 182 -11.06 14.72 -7.79
CA ASN A 182 -11.82 15.26 -6.65
C ASN A 182 -12.76 14.21 -6.06
N PHE A 183 -13.47 13.46 -6.91
CA PHE A 183 -14.33 12.37 -6.47
C PHE A 183 -13.56 11.28 -5.71
N TYR A 184 -12.34 10.96 -6.14
CA TYR A 184 -11.48 10.01 -5.43
C TYR A 184 -11.11 10.55 -4.05
N PHE A 185 -10.65 11.81 -3.96
CA PHE A 185 -10.24 12.42 -2.69
C PHE A 185 -11.41 12.61 -1.73
N ASP A 186 -12.59 13.00 -2.19
CA ASP A 186 -13.78 13.11 -1.36
C ASP A 186 -14.12 11.77 -0.67
N ARG A 187 -13.95 10.66 -1.41
CA ARG A 187 -14.16 9.30 -0.87
C ARG A 187 -13.06 8.84 0.09
N HIS A 188 -11.83 9.26 -0.15
CA HIS A 188 -10.64 8.79 0.58
C HIS A 188 -10.10 9.81 1.61
N SER A 189 -10.85 10.89 1.86
CA SER A 189 -10.44 11.95 2.78
C SER A 189 -10.49 11.45 4.23
N HIS A 190 -9.34 11.53 4.90
CA HIS A 190 -9.21 11.28 6.33
C HIS A 190 -7.93 11.94 6.85
N PRO A 191 -7.89 12.46 8.11
CA PRO A 191 -6.69 13.11 8.65
C PRO A 191 -5.45 12.23 8.63
N LYS A 192 -5.63 10.91 8.82
CA LYS A 192 -4.57 9.89 8.83
C LYS A 192 -4.14 9.40 7.44
N ILE A 193 -4.75 9.89 6.36
CA ILE A 193 -4.43 9.44 5.00
C ILE A 193 -3.74 10.56 4.25
N TYR A 194 -2.64 10.18 3.60
CA TYR A 194 -1.94 10.95 2.58
C TYR A 194 -1.89 10.13 1.30
N HIS A 195 -1.59 10.77 0.19
CA HIS A 195 -1.73 10.18 -1.13
C HIS A 195 -0.48 10.34 -1.98
N THR A 196 -0.24 9.36 -2.84
CA THR A 196 0.61 9.53 -4.01
C THR A 196 -0.24 9.37 -5.26
N ILE A 197 0.14 10.05 -6.34
CA ILE A 197 -0.46 9.84 -7.66
C ILE A 197 0.62 9.51 -8.67
N GLY A 198 0.39 8.46 -9.47
CA GLY A 198 1.35 8.01 -10.47
C GLY A 198 0.77 6.99 -11.43
N CYS A 199 1.59 6.50 -12.35
CA CYS A 199 1.26 5.44 -13.26
C CYS A 199 2.18 4.24 -13.02
N HIS A 200 1.63 3.19 -12.40
CA HIS A 200 2.31 1.91 -12.21
C HIS A 200 2.73 1.32 -13.57
N PRO A 201 3.86 0.59 -13.67
CA PRO A 201 4.29 -0.05 -14.92
C PRO A 201 3.23 -0.96 -15.57
N HIS A 202 2.35 -1.60 -14.79
CA HIS A 202 1.25 -2.42 -15.33
C HIS A 202 0.15 -1.59 -16.01
N PHE A 203 0.12 -0.27 -15.75
CA PHE A 203 -0.82 0.66 -16.35
C PHE A 203 -0.17 1.61 -17.36
N ALA A 204 1.10 1.42 -17.74
CA ALA A 204 1.81 2.33 -18.64
C ALA A 204 1.15 2.48 -20.04
N ASN A 205 0.35 1.50 -20.49
CA ASN A 205 -0.48 1.65 -21.70
C ASN A 205 -1.64 2.66 -21.55
N HIS A 206 -2.00 3.02 -20.31
CA HIS A 206 -3.09 3.97 -20.01
C HIS A 206 -2.58 5.40 -19.80
N TRP A 207 -1.27 5.61 -19.78
CA TRP A 207 -0.71 6.96 -19.73
C TRP A 207 -0.90 7.66 -21.06
N ARG A 208 -1.49 8.85 -21.03
CA ARG A 208 -1.73 9.67 -22.21
C ARG A 208 -1.22 11.08 -21.98
N ALA A 209 -0.77 11.74 -23.04
CA ALA A 209 -0.16 13.07 -22.95
C ALA A 209 -1.14 14.14 -22.43
N ASP A 210 -2.44 14.01 -22.72
CA ASP A 210 -3.50 14.91 -22.26
C ASP A 210 -3.74 14.85 -20.74
N LEU A 211 -3.20 13.84 -20.05
CA LEU A 211 -3.33 13.71 -18.59
C LEU A 211 -2.30 14.54 -17.82
N GLU A 212 -1.18 14.90 -18.46
CA GLU A 212 0.00 15.42 -17.75
C GLU A 212 -0.27 16.76 -17.07
N GLU A 213 -1.04 17.65 -17.71
CA GLU A 213 -1.40 18.95 -17.13
C GLU A 213 -2.23 18.77 -15.85
N THR A 214 -3.28 17.93 -15.90
CA THR A 214 -4.10 17.63 -14.72
C THR A 214 -3.29 16.96 -13.62
N PHE A 215 -2.37 16.07 -14.00
CA PHE A 215 -1.50 15.37 -13.08
C PHE A 215 -0.52 16.32 -12.37
N ILE A 216 0.13 17.22 -13.11
CA ILE A 216 1.06 18.23 -12.56
C ILE A 216 0.30 19.23 -11.67
N ASP A 217 -0.87 19.69 -12.11
CA ASP A 217 -1.75 20.56 -11.32
C ASP A 217 -2.05 19.90 -9.97
N ALA A 218 -2.48 18.65 -9.98
CA ALA A 218 -2.80 17.89 -8.78
C ALA A 218 -1.61 17.79 -7.81
N LEU A 219 -0.44 17.41 -8.31
CA LEU A 219 0.81 17.32 -7.52
C LEU A 219 1.14 18.63 -6.82
N LYS A 220 0.86 19.77 -7.46
CA LYS A 220 1.18 21.11 -6.91
C LYS A 220 0.09 21.66 -5.99
N SER A 221 -1.18 21.34 -6.23
CA SER A 221 -2.29 22.03 -5.58
C SER A 221 -2.95 21.27 -4.44
N HIS A 222 -2.86 19.93 -4.41
CA HIS A 222 -3.61 19.14 -3.43
C HIS A 222 -2.79 18.85 -2.16
N PRO A 223 -3.20 19.34 -0.97
CA PRO A 223 -2.36 19.32 0.25
C PRO A 223 -2.14 17.90 0.82
N LYS A 224 -2.94 16.92 0.41
CA LYS A 224 -2.78 15.52 0.80
C LYS A 224 -2.00 14.69 -0.21
N ILE A 225 -1.59 15.24 -1.35
CA ILE A 225 -0.69 14.55 -2.28
C ILE A 225 0.75 14.87 -1.87
N VAL A 226 1.49 13.84 -1.45
CA VAL A 226 2.81 13.99 -0.83
C VAL A 226 3.95 13.43 -1.69
N ALA A 227 3.63 12.68 -2.75
CA ALA A 227 4.62 12.20 -3.70
C ALA A 227 4.01 11.89 -5.08
N LEU A 228 4.88 11.84 -6.07
CA LEU A 228 4.63 11.23 -7.37
C LEU A 228 4.87 9.72 -7.26
N GLY A 229 4.01 8.92 -7.88
CA GLY A 229 4.12 7.46 -7.91
C GLY A 229 2.87 6.80 -7.35
N GLU A 230 2.78 5.49 -7.37
CA GLU A 230 3.83 4.54 -7.76
C GLU A 230 4.13 4.55 -9.26
N CYS A 231 5.40 4.49 -9.60
CA CYS A 231 5.91 4.45 -10.97
C CYS A 231 7.19 3.60 -11.05
N GLY A 232 7.64 3.24 -12.23
CA GLY A 232 8.90 2.49 -12.39
C GLY A 232 8.79 1.40 -13.44
N LEU A 233 9.47 0.28 -13.20
CA LEU A 233 9.66 -0.81 -14.17
C LEU A 233 9.34 -2.18 -13.56
N ASP A 234 8.61 -3.00 -14.29
CA ASP A 234 8.31 -4.38 -13.92
C ASP A 234 8.48 -5.28 -15.15
N GLN A 235 9.57 -6.05 -15.16
CA GLN A 235 9.88 -7.06 -16.18
C GLN A 235 9.44 -8.47 -15.78
N SER A 236 8.70 -8.61 -14.68
CA SER A 236 8.17 -9.92 -14.30
C SER A 236 7.11 -10.40 -15.29
N LYS A 237 6.95 -11.73 -15.36
CA LYS A 237 5.99 -12.40 -16.25
C LYS A 237 4.53 -11.99 -16.04
N ASN A 238 4.22 -11.33 -14.92
CA ASN A 238 2.87 -10.90 -14.59
C ASN A 238 2.51 -9.54 -15.21
N ASN A 239 3.49 -8.80 -15.74
CA ASN A 239 3.22 -7.53 -16.42
C ASN A 239 3.04 -7.75 -17.92
N ALA A 240 1.86 -7.41 -18.44
CA ALA A 240 1.54 -7.52 -19.86
C ALA A 240 2.00 -6.30 -20.69
N VAL A 241 2.46 -5.21 -20.05
CA VAL A 241 2.89 -4.00 -20.76
C VAL A 241 4.34 -4.15 -21.23
N ASP A 242 4.60 -3.88 -22.50
CA ASP A 242 5.95 -3.94 -23.07
C ASP A 242 6.92 -2.99 -22.35
N LEU A 243 8.15 -3.46 -22.12
CA LEU A 243 9.17 -2.70 -21.38
C LEU A 243 9.46 -1.35 -22.02
N LYS A 244 9.43 -1.22 -23.37
CA LYS A 244 9.69 0.07 -24.02
C LYS A 244 8.62 1.10 -23.65
N GLN A 245 7.36 0.66 -23.56
CA GLN A 245 6.28 1.54 -23.12
C GLN A 245 6.41 1.90 -21.64
N GLN A 246 6.79 0.96 -20.79
CA GLN A 246 7.08 1.24 -19.37
C GLN A 246 8.19 2.29 -19.21
N ILE A 247 9.31 2.11 -19.93
CA ILE A 247 10.44 3.06 -19.94
C ILE A 247 9.97 4.46 -20.38
N LYS A 248 9.21 4.56 -21.46
CA LYS A 248 8.68 5.84 -21.94
C LYS A 248 7.85 6.56 -20.88
N VAL A 249 6.95 5.84 -20.21
CA VAL A 249 6.07 6.42 -19.18
C VAL A 249 6.83 6.73 -17.90
N PHE A 250 7.77 5.88 -17.51
CA PHE A 250 8.62 6.13 -16.36
C PHE A 250 9.48 7.38 -16.57
N GLU A 251 10.08 7.54 -17.76
CA GLU A 251 10.82 8.75 -18.13
C GLU A 251 9.97 10.02 -18.03
N ARG A 252 8.71 10.00 -18.50
CA ARG A 252 7.80 11.15 -18.35
C ARG A 252 7.58 11.49 -16.87
N GLN A 253 7.31 10.48 -16.04
CA GLN A 253 7.11 10.66 -14.61
C GLN A 253 8.36 11.17 -13.88
N LEU A 254 9.55 10.70 -14.26
CA LEU A 254 10.82 11.19 -13.72
C LEU A 254 11.06 12.66 -14.08
N LYS A 255 10.76 13.06 -15.33
CA LYS A 255 10.83 14.46 -15.75
C LYS A 255 9.86 15.33 -14.95
N ILE A 256 8.64 14.86 -14.70
CA ILE A 256 7.66 15.57 -13.87
C ILE A 256 8.14 15.66 -12.41
N ALA A 257 8.67 14.58 -11.83
CA ALA A 257 9.22 14.58 -10.47
C ALA A 257 10.37 15.59 -10.34
N SER A 258 11.28 15.62 -11.32
CA SER A 258 12.37 16.60 -11.39
C SER A 258 11.85 18.05 -11.49
N GLN A 259 10.86 18.30 -12.34
CA GLN A 259 10.28 19.65 -12.51
C GLN A 259 9.50 20.14 -11.28
N THR A 260 8.82 19.23 -10.58
CA THR A 260 7.96 19.56 -9.43
C THR A 260 8.67 19.43 -8.10
N GLN A 261 9.86 18.82 -8.07
CA GLN A 261 10.62 18.47 -6.86
C GLN A 261 9.82 17.59 -5.88
N MET A 262 8.77 16.92 -6.38
CA MET A 262 7.98 16.00 -5.59
C MET A 262 8.81 14.75 -5.26
N PRO A 263 8.70 14.22 -4.03
CA PRO A 263 9.22 12.89 -3.72
C PRO A 263 8.66 11.86 -4.71
N ILE A 264 9.40 10.77 -4.93
CA ILE A 264 8.97 9.73 -5.88
C ILE A 264 8.90 8.35 -5.21
N VAL A 265 7.82 7.63 -5.48
CA VAL A 265 7.63 6.23 -5.06
C VAL A 265 7.88 5.32 -6.25
N ILE A 266 8.86 4.43 -6.11
CA ILE A 266 9.40 3.58 -7.16
C ILE A 266 9.02 2.12 -6.93
N HIS A 267 8.31 1.54 -7.90
CA HIS A 267 8.22 0.10 -8.10
C HIS A 267 9.33 -0.35 -9.03
N CYS A 268 10.12 -1.33 -8.60
CA CYS A 268 11.11 -1.93 -9.46
C CYS A 268 11.17 -3.45 -9.25
N ARG A 269 10.92 -4.20 -10.33
CA ARG A 269 10.94 -5.66 -10.28
C ARG A 269 11.62 -6.25 -11.50
N GLN A 270 12.70 -7.01 -11.28
CA GLN A 270 13.49 -7.66 -12.34
C GLN A 270 14.04 -6.66 -13.38
N ALA A 271 14.23 -5.41 -12.98
CA ALA A 271 14.63 -4.28 -13.81
C ALA A 271 15.56 -3.31 -13.07
N GLU A 272 16.22 -3.78 -12.00
CA GLU A 272 16.88 -2.97 -10.97
C GLU A 272 18.00 -2.10 -11.54
N GLU A 273 18.85 -2.64 -12.41
CA GLU A 273 19.94 -1.88 -13.02
C GLU A 273 19.40 -0.80 -13.98
N LYS A 274 18.37 -1.12 -14.78
CA LYS A 274 17.78 -0.15 -15.71
C LYS A 274 17.03 0.96 -14.98
N CYS A 275 16.31 0.61 -13.90
CA CYS A 275 15.62 1.59 -13.08
C CYS A 275 16.63 2.56 -12.42
N LEU A 276 17.73 2.05 -11.87
CA LEU A 276 18.79 2.90 -11.29
C LEU A 276 19.44 3.82 -12.34
N GLU A 277 19.71 3.30 -13.54
CA GLU A 277 20.24 4.07 -14.65
C GLU A 277 19.32 5.26 -14.98
N MET A 278 18.01 5.01 -15.11
CA MET A 278 17.03 6.06 -15.42
C MET A 278 16.89 7.07 -14.28
N LEU A 279 16.90 6.63 -13.02
CA LEU A 279 16.87 7.55 -11.88
C LEU A 279 18.07 8.52 -11.95
N LYS A 280 19.29 8.01 -12.18
CA LYS A 280 20.51 8.82 -12.29
C LYS A 280 20.49 9.79 -13.48
N GLN A 281 19.82 9.44 -14.57
CA GLN A 281 19.71 10.28 -15.76
C GLN A 281 18.77 11.48 -15.55
N HIS A 282 17.78 11.37 -14.66
CA HIS A 282 16.68 12.33 -14.59
C HIS A 282 16.54 13.05 -13.26
N LEU A 283 17.07 12.50 -12.18
CA LEU A 283 16.92 13.02 -10.83
C LEU A 283 18.27 13.45 -10.26
N ASP A 284 18.23 14.50 -9.43
CA ASP A 284 19.38 14.91 -8.63
C ASP A 284 19.73 13.84 -7.59
N PRO A 285 21.02 13.62 -7.25
CA PRO A 285 21.41 12.69 -6.18
C PRO A 285 20.76 12.96 -4.82
N SER A 286 20.28 14.18 -4.56
CA SER A 286 19.53 14.55 -3.35
C SER A 286 18.02 14.38 -3.47
N HIS A 287 17.50 13.89 -4.59
CA HIS A 287 16.05 13.68 -4.77
C HIS A 287 15.50 12.70 -3.73
N ARG A 288 14.30 12.97 -3.21
CA ARG A 288 13.64 12.11 -2.21
C ARG A 288 12.99 10.93 -2.90
N ILE A 289 13.47 9.73 -2.59
CA ILE A 289 13.04 8.50 -3.28
C ILE A 289 12.60 7.47 -2.24
N HIS A 290 11.42 6.91 -2.43
CA HIS A 290 10.98 5.69 -1.75
C HIS A 290 11.07 4.53 -2.75
N LEU A 291 12.04 3.63 -2.57
CA LEU A 291 12.12 2.38 -3.32
C LEU A 291 11.26 1.32 -2.60
N HIS A 292 10.01 1.20 -3.05
CA HIS A 292 8.97 0.37 -2.44
C HIS A 292 9.22 -1.14 -2.64
N CYS A 293 8.80 -1.96 -1.66
CA CYS A 293 8.74 -3.42 -1.73
C CYS A 293 10.03 -4.06 -2.24
N PHE A 294 11.15 -3.66 -1.63
CA PHE A 294 12.45 -4.10 -2.09
C PHE A 294 12.67 -5.58 -1.77
N THR A 295 12.84 -6.37 -2.83
CA THR A 295 13.08 -7.83 -2.78
C THR A 295 14.42 -8.23 -3.39
N GLY A 296 15.27 -7.25 -3.72
CA GLY A 296 16.62 -7.46 -4.23
C GLY A 296 17.62 -7.87 -3.13
N ASN A 297 18.89 -8.00 -3.53
CA ASN A 297 19.98 -8.34 -2.61
C ASN A 297 20.68 -7.08 -2.04
N SER A 298 21.58 -7.29 -1.07
CA SER A 298 22.36 -6.20 -0.45
C SER A 298 23.14 -5.34 -1.45
N GLU A 299 23.74 -5.96 -2.46
CA GLU A 299 24.59 -5.23 -3.43
C GLU A 299 23.75 -4.22 -4.21
N ILE A 300 22.58 -4.64 -4.68
CA ILE A 300 21.64 -3.76 -5.38
C ILE A 300 21.15 -2.66 -4.43
N ALA A 301 20.75 -3.00 -3.20
CA ALA A 301 20.30 -2.01 -2.22
C ALA A 301 21.35 -0.91 -2.00
N LEU A 302 22.61 -1.31 -1.77
CA LEU A 302 23.72 -0.38 -1.55
C LEU A 302 24.03 0.48 -2.79
N LYS A 303 23.91 -0.06 -4.01
CA LYS A 303 24.04 0.73 -5.25
C LYS A 303 23.04 1.88 -5.29
N TYR A 304 21.77 1.64 -4.93
CA TYR A 304 20.74 2.67 -4.86
C TYR A 304 21.05 3.70 -3.76
N LEU A 305 21.35 3.23 -2.55
CA LEU A 305 21.63 4.09 -1.39
C LEU A 305 22.87 4.97 -1.58
N ASN A 306 23.91 4.47 -2.25
CA ASN A 306 25.13 5.22 -2.57
C ASN A 306 24.92 6.23 -3.70
N SER A 307 23.91 6.02 -4.55
CA SER A 307 23.60 6.90 -5.67
C SER A 307 22.70 8.06 -5.27
N PHE A 308 21.87 7.88 -4.25
CA PHE A 308 20.90 8.87 -3.80
C PHE A 308 20.94 9.04 -2.27
N SER A 309 21.28 10.23 -1.79
CA SER A 309 21.43 10.49 -0.36
C SER A 309 20.09 10.44 0.39
N ASN A 310 19.00 10.81 -0.29
CA ASN A 310 17.65 10.88 0.27
C ASN A 310 16.73 9.73 -0.20
N LEU A 311 17.32 8.57 -0.51
CA LEU A 311 16.57 7.37 -0.86
C LEU A 311 16.30 6.50 0.37
N CYS A 312 15.06 6.08 0.60
CA CYS A 312 14.77 5.02 1.58
C CYS A 312 14.22 3.77 0.89
N ILE A 313 14.48 2.62 1.49
CA ILE A 313 14.07 1.29 1.02
C ILE A 313 12.86 0.82 1.84
N GLY A 314 11.77 0.48 1.17
CA GLY A 314 10.55 -0.07 1.76
C GLY A 314 10.66 -1.58 1.99
N PHE A 315 10.21 -2.03 3.16
CA PHE A 315 10.02 -3.45 3.48
C PHE A 315 8.59 -3.77 3.88
N THR A 316 7.97 -4.72 3.17
CA THR A 316 6.62 -5.23 3.45
C THR A 316 6.63 -6.40 4.44
N PRO A 317 5.46 -6.93 4.86
CA PRO A 317 5.38 -8.14 5.66
C PRO A 317 5.98 -9.38 5.00
N LEU A 318 6.46 -9.34 3.75
CA LEU A 318 7.26 -10.41 3.16
C LEU A 318 8.43 -10.83 4.07
N ILE A 319 8.98 -9.89 4.85
CA ILE A 319 10.08 -10.20 5.77
C ILE A 319 9.69 -11.15 6.93
N THR A 320 8.38 -11.34 7.14
CA THR A 320 7.81 -12.30 8.10
C THR A 320 7.74 -13.72 7.54
N PHE A 321 7.87 -13.92 6.22
CA PHE A 321 7.62 -15.21 5.60
C PHE A 321 8.79 -16.17 5.87
N ASN A 322 8.46 -17.39 6.30
CA ASN A 322 9.45 -18.43 6.58
C ASN A 322 9.94 -19.10 5.29
N LEU A 323 10.90 -18.47 4.60
CA LEU A 323 11.59 -19.07 3.45
C LEU A 323 13.04 -19.36 3.85
N ASP A 324 13.34 -20.58 4.28
CA ASP A 324 14.59 -20.93 4.98
C ASP A 324 15.87 -20.60 4.17
N ALA A 325 15.84 -20.72 2.85
CA ALA A 325 16.96 -20.33 1.99
C ALA A 325 17.09 -18.81 1.81
N GLU A 326 15.97 -18.08 1.81
CA GLU A 326 15.94 -16.62 1.62
C GLU A 326 16.22 -15.87 2.93
N LYS A 327 15.98 -16.50 4.09
CA LYS A 327 16.24 -15.91 5.42
C LYS A 327 17.66 -15.39 5.57
N TYR A 328 18.68 -16.10 5.07
CA TYR A 328 20.06 -15.65 5.20
C TYR A 328 20.31 -14.38 4.38
N TYR A 329 19.90 -14.37 3.11
CA TYR A 329 20.09 -13.23 2.22
C TYR A 329 19.25 -12.02 2.64
N LEU A 330 18.01 -12.25 3.04
CA LEU A 330 17.12 -11.22 3.55
C LEU A 330 17.66 -10.62 4.86
N LYS A 331 18.10 -11.46 5.81
CA LYS A 331 18.69 -10.98 7.07
C LYS A 331 19.97 -10.19 6.81
N LYS A 332 20.81 -10.64 5.87
CA LYS A 332 22.02 -9.91 5.48
C LYS A 332 21.66 -8.54 4.89
N MET A 333 20.76 -8.51 3.90
CA MET A 333 20.33 -7.29 3.24
C MET A 333 19.70 -6.29 4.22
N ILE A 334 18.79 -6.75 5.08
CA ILE A 334 18.22 -5.89 6.12
C ILE A 334 19.31 -5.35 7.04
N ASN A 335 20.29 -6.17 7.47
CA ASN A 335 21.38 -5.70 8.31
C ASN A 335 22.26 -4.65 7.61
N ASP A 336 22.56 -4.84 6.33
CA ASP A 336 23.41 -3.95 5.54
C ASP A 336 22.76 -2.58 5.26
N VAL A 337 21.43 -2.50 5.16
CA VAL A 337 20.70 -1.24 4.92
C VAL A 337 20.57 -0.45 6.23
N PRO A 338 21.09 0.79 6.36
CA PRO A 338 20.97 1.58 7.59
C PRO A 338 19.51 1.82 8.01
N LEU A 339 19.21 1.79 9.32
CA LEU A 339 17.83 1.89 9.81
C LEU A 339 17.17 3.24 9.45
N ASP A 340 17.94 4.31 9.41
CA ASP A 340 17.54 5.66 8.96
C ASP A 340 17.34 5.77 7.43
N ARG A 341 17.47 4.65 6.71
CA ARG A 341 17.23 4.50 5.27
C ARG A 341 16.16 3.44 4.98
N ILE A 342 15.40 3.01 5.99
CA ILE A 342 14.32 2.02 5.88
C ILE A 342 12.96 2.68 6.08
N LEU A 343 11.98 2.24 5.29
CA LEU A 343 10.56 2.53 5.49
C LEU A 343 9.80 1.23 5.74
N LEU A 344 8.84 1.28 6.66
CA LEU A 344 7.89 0.21 6.90
C LEU A 344 6.68 0.38 6.00
N GLU A 345 6.18 -0.72 5.48
CA GLU A 345 5.02 -0.76 4.58
C GLU A 345 4.19 -2.01 4.84
N THR A 346 2.91 -1.96 4.47
CA THR A 346 2.06 -3.16 4.38
C THR A 346 1.94 -3.66 2.96
N ASP A 347 1.93 -2.74 1.99
CA ASP A 347 1.42 -2.96 0.63
C ASP A 347 0.00 -3.56 0.64
N SER A 348 -0.81 -3.18 1.64
CA SER A 348 -2.19 -3.65 1.75
C SER A 348 -2.95 -3.35 0.45
N PRO A 349 -3.65 -4.32 -0.16
CA PRO A 349 -4.19 -5.54 0.45
C PRO A 349 -3.31 -6.79 0.34
N TYR A 350 -2.07 -6.65 -0.15
CA TYR A 350 -1.12 -7.74 -0.34
C TYR A 350 -0.37 -8.08 0.95
N PHE A 351 0.38 -9.19 0.93
CA PHE A 351 1.26 -9.64 2.03
C PHE A 351 0.59 -9.68 3.40
N VAL A 352 -0.41 -10.56 3.57
CA VAL A 352 -0.88 -10.90 4.91
C VAL A 352 0.31 -11.44 5.72
N PRO A 353 0.65 -10.83 6.88
CA PRO A 353 1.80 -11.24 7.66
C PRO A 353 1.69 -12.69 8.14
N GLN A 354 2.83 -13.39 8.17
CA GLN A 354 2.94 -14.70 8.83
C GLN A 354 3.43 -14.50 10.26
N LEU A 355 2.49 -14.51 11.22
CA LEU A 355 2.79 -14.32 12.63
C LEU A 355 2.84 -15.66 13.36
N LYS A 356 3.80 -15.85 14.26
CA LYS A 356 3.94 -17.12 15.02
C LYS A 356 2.75 -17.38 15.93
N GLU A 357 2.23 -16.32 16.54
CA GLU A 357 1.10 -16.34 17.47
C GLU A 357 -0.26 -16.38 16.76
N PHE A 358 -0.27 -16.12 15.44
CA PHE A 358 -1.48 -16.03 14.64
C PHE A 358 -1.27 -16.71 13.28
N PRO A 359 -1.65 -18.00 13.14
CA PRO A 359 -1.67 -18.65 11.84
C PRO A 359 -2.73 -17.98 10.98
N SER A 360 -2.27 -17.22 9.98
CA SER A 360 -3.08 -16.34 9.13
C SER A 360 -3.99 -17.08 8.14
N SER A 361 -4.29 -18.36 8.34
CA SER A 361 -4.97 -19.22 7.35
C SER A 361 -6.34 -18.68 6.91
N ASP A 362 -7.03 -17.95 7.78
CA ASP A 362 -8.36 -17.39 7.47
C ASP A 362 -8.33 -15.88 7.14
N VAL A 363 -7.16 -15.22 7.27
CA VAL A 363 -7.00 -13.81 6.87
C VAL A 363 -6.42 -13.79 5.47
N THR A 364 -7.24 -13.36 4.52
CA THR A 364 -6.90 -13.43 3.09
C THR A 364 -6.49 -12.08 2.50
N VAL A 365 -6.60 -11.01 3.28
CA VAL A 365 -6.29 -9.63 2.89
C VAL A 365 -5.51 -8.93 3.99
N SER A 366 -4.50 -8.17 3.60
CA SER A 366 -3.79 -7.27 4.52
C SER A 366 -4.55 -5.95 4.65
N HIS A 367 -4.28 -5.24 5.74
CA HIS A 367 -4.81 -3.90 6.01
C HIS A 367 -3.66 -3.00 6.45
N PRO A 368 -3.74 -1.67 6.26
CA PRO A 368 -2.69 -0.75 6.71
C PRO A 368 -2.38 -0.85 8.20
N GLY A 369 -3.37 -1.23 9.00
CA GLY A 369 -3.20 -1.50 10.43
C GLY A 369 -2.23 -2.64 10.75
N PHE A 370 -1.86 -3.49 9.78
CA PHE A 370 -0.94 -4.62 9.95
C PHE A 370 0.53 -4.24 9.92
N ILE A 371 0.83 -2.95 9.75
CA ILE A 371 2.20 -2.42 9.73
C ILE A 371 3.05 -2.80 10.94
N PHE A 372 2.41 -3.09 12.08
CA PHE A 372 3.06 -3.60 13.29
C PHE A 372 3.89 -4.87 13.03
N ALA A 373 3.43 -5.74 12.12
CA ALA A 373 4.07 -7.02 11.84
C ALA A 373 5.43 -6.81 11.16
N THR A 374 5.48 -5.85 10.21
CA THR A 374 6.73 -5.41 9.59
C THR A 374 7.66 -4.82 10.65
N ALA A 375 7.15 -3.96 11.54
CA ALA A 375 7.94 -3.32 12.58
C ALA A 375 8.60 -4.34 13.54
N GLU A 376 7.82 -5.29 14.06
CA GLU A 376 8.32 -6.34 14.96
C GLU A 376 9.41 -7.16 14.28
N ARG A 377 9.14 -7.59 13.04
CA ARG A 377 10.08 -8.44 12.32
C ARG A 377 11.37 -7.70 11.96
N LEU A 378 11.27 -6.42 11.61
CA LEU A 378 12.45 -5.60 11.36
C LEU A 378 13.30 -5.43 12.64
N ALA A 379 12.65 -5.18 13.79
CA ALA A 379 13.32 -5.06 15.08
C ALA A 379 14.10 -6.34 15.45
N GLU A 380 13.48 -7.52 15.27
CA GLU A 380 14.15 -8.82 15.45
C GLU A 380 15.39 -8.97 14.55
N LEU A 381 15.24 -8.63 13.26
CA LEU A 381 16.30 -8.83 12.27
C LEU A 381 17.48 -7.86 12.46
N LYS A 382 17.17 -6.63 12.91
CA LYS A 382 18.14 -5.58 13.26
C LYS A 382 18.72 -5.71 14.66
N ASN A 383 18.22 -6.65 15.47
CA ASN A 383 18.60 -6.81 16.86
C ASN A 383 18.52 -5.49 17.65
N THR A 384 17.41 -4.78 17.50
CA THR A 384 17.12 -3.52 18.20
C THR A 384 15.72 -3.57 18.81
N CYS A 385 15.40 -2.63 19.69
CA CYS A 385 14.06 -2.54 20.25
C CYS A 385 13.08 -1.96 19.22
N ILE A 386 11.81 -2.36 19.31
CA ILE A 386 10.80 -1.95 18.32
C ILE A 386 10.51 -0.46 18.39
N GLU A 387 10.64 0.13 19.58
CA GLU A 387 10.48 1.56 19.82
C GLU A 387 11.38 2.38 18.92
N HIS A 388 12.66 2.01 18.87
CA HIS A 388 13.64 2.66 18.00
C HIS A 388 13.24 2.50 16.53
N VAL A 389 12.77 1.32 16.11
CA VAL A 389 12.31 1.10 14.74
C VAL A 389 11.13 2.00 14.37
N LEU A 390 10.14 2.12 15.26
CA LEU A 390 8.96 2.95 15.01
C LEU A 390 9.31 4.43 14.93
N ASP A 391 10.14 4.92 15.84
CA ASP A 391 10.56 6.33 15.86
C ASP A 391 11.37 6.69 14.61
N VAL A 392 12.37 5.85 14.26
CA VAL A 392 13.17 6.06 13.05
C VAL A 392 12.32 5.94 11.79
N ASN A 393 11.42 4.96 11.70
CA ASN A 393 10.52 4.85 10.55
C ASN A 393 9.66 6.12 10.39
N ARG A 394 9.07 6.60 11.48
CA ARG A 394 8.26 7.81 11.49
C ARG A 394 9.05 9.03 11.00
N GLU A 395 10.30 9.17 11.44
CA GLU A 395 11.20 10.23 10.97
C GLU A 395 11.54 10.08 9.49
N ASN A 396 11.87 8.87 9.03
CA ASN A 396 12.21 8.60 7.63
C ASN A 396 11.03 8.91 6.71
N VAL A 397 9.82 8.49 7.10
CA VAL A 397 8.58 8.80 6.36
C VAL A 397 8.40 10.32 6.26
N ARG A 398 8.59 11.07 7.36
CA ARG A 398 8.52 12.54 7.30
C ARG A 398 9.60 13.18 6.44
N LYS A 399 10.82 12.67 6.48
CA LYS A 399 11.93 13.17 5.65
C LYS A 399 11.60 13.00 4.16
N ILE A 400 11.02 11.86 3.78
CA ILE A 400 10.64 11.59 2.39
C ILE A 400 9.41 12.40 1.98
N TYR A 401 8.32 12.38 2.75
CA TYR A 401 7.02 12.86 2.30
C TYR A 401 6.59 14.22 2.86
N SER A 402 7.28 14.75 3.87
CA SER A 402 7.01 16.07 4.49
C SER A 402 5.56 16.29 4.93
N PHE A 403 4.96 15.31 5.62
CA PHE A 403 3.60 15.41 6.14
C PHE A 403 3.47 15.46 7.66
#